data_AF-A0A1X7ULJ2-F1
#
_entry.id   AF-A0A1X7ULJ2-F1
#
_cell.length_a   1.000
_cell.length_b   1.000
_cell.length_c   1.000
_cell.angle_alpha   90.00
_cell.angle_beta   90.00
_cell.angle_gamma   90.00
#
_symmetry.space_group_name_H-M   'P 1'
#
loop_
_entity.id
_entity.type
_entity.pdbx_description
1 polymer ?
#
loop_
_entity_poly.entity_id
_entity_poly.type
_entity_poly.pdbx_seq_one_letter_code
_entity_poly.pdbx_strand_id
1 'polypeptide(L)'
;MDCKGLETVRRDNCPLVANLLNTCLHKILIERAPFEALEYAKGTISDLLCNRIDISQLVISKELTRTSTSKEYVNKLAHVELAEKMRKRDAGSAPNLGDRVPYVIIASAKGTPAYKKAEDPIYVLENNVPIDTEYYLENQLAKPLLRIFEPILGDSKAHSELLKGDHTRSRTVKTSSAQGGLFGFTTKRSTCIGCKSVLDNNDGVVCPHCQPLLSGLYQKEMVQLSQLEEKFSQLWTQCQRCQGSLHEDVICTSRDCPIFYMRVKVRKDLDAQDKILQRFGPPIW
;
A
#
# COMPACT_ATOMS: atom_id res chain seq x y z
N MET A 1 -25.54 10.94 6.12
CA MET A 1 -25.60 9.58 6.71
C MET A 1 -24.99 9.65 8.09
N ASP A 2 -25.68 9.14 9.12
CA ASP A 2 -25.14 9.02 10.48
C ASP A 2 -24.54 7.62 10.65
N CYS A 3 -23.26 7.53 11.00
CA CYS A 3 -22.54 6.26 11.16
C CYS A 3 -22.07 6.12 12.61
N LYS A 4 -22.84 5.41 13.44
CA LYS A 4 -22.51 5.20 14.86
C LYS A 4 -21.96 3.80 15.10
N GLY A 5 -20.77 3.73 15.70
CA GLY A 5 -20.13 2.46 16.09
C GLY A 5 -19.59 1.61 14.94
N LEU A 6 -19.75 2.04 13.69
CA LEU A 6 -19.19 1.37 12.51
C LEU A 6 -17.70 1.64 12.36
N GLU A 7 -17.03 0.77 11.62
CA GLU A 7 -15.60 0.86 11.31
C GLU A 7 -15.21 2.16 10.59
N THR A 8 -16.17 2.87 9.98
CA THR A 8 -15.99 4.17 9.32
C THR A 8 -15.59 5.30 10.27
N VAL A 9 -15.94 5.21 11.56
CA VAL A 9 -15.63 6.23 12.58
C VAL A 9 -14.54 5.78 13.57
N ARG A 10 -14.03 4.55 13.41
CA ARG A 10 -12.98 3.99 14.29
C ARG A 10 -11.60 4.30 13.73
N ARG A 11 -10.71 4.82 14.58
CA ARG A 11 -9.32 5.19 14.21
C ARG A 11 -8.34 4.01 14.20
N ASP A 12 -8.80 2.82 14.59
CA ASP A 12 -7.94 1.64 14.77
C ASP A 12 -7.85 0.78 13.49
N ASN A 13 -8.63 1.13 12.47
CA ASN A 13 -8.67 0.45 11.18
C ASN A 13 -7.85 1.23 10.15
N CYS A 14 -7.43 0.57 9.07
CA CYS A 14 -6.77 1.28 7.99
C CYS A 14 -7.75 2.19 7.21
N PRO A 15 -7.29 3.32 6.65
CA PRO A 15 -8.15 4.25 5.91
C PRO A 15 -8.93 3.61 4.77
N LEU A 16 -8.38 2.56 4.14
CA LEU A 16 -9.06 1.80 3.09
C LEU A 16 -10.44 1.29 3.54
N VAL A 17 -10.53 0.75 4.76
CA VAL A 17 -11.79 0.20 5.30
C VAL A 17 -12.82 1.30 5.43
N ALA A 18 -12.46 2.43 6.04
CA ALA A 18 -13.38 3.53 6.26
C ALA A 18 -13.87 4.12 4.93
N ASN A 19 -12.96 4.35 3.98
CA ASN A 19 -13.29 4.88 2.66
C ASN A 19 -14.19 3.92 1.87
N LEU A 20 -13.86 2.63 1.86
CA LEU A 20 -14.64 1.61 1.18
C LEU A 20 -16.07 1.54 1.73
N LEU A 21 -16.22 1.44 3.05
CA LEU A 21 -17.53 1.32 3.68
C LEU A 21 -18.37 2.58 3.51
N ASN A 22 -17.77 3.78 3.60
CA ASN A 22 -18.48 5.03 3.35
C ASN A 22 -19.04 5.09 1.92
N THR A 23 -18.24 4.70 0.92
CA THR A 23 -18.69 4.65 -0.47
C THR A 23 -19.77 3.59 -0.67
N CYS A 24 -19.60 2.38 -0.12
CA CYS A 24 -20.61 1.33 -0.20
C CYS A 24 -21.94 1.78 0.44
N LEU A 25 -21.89 2.39 1.63
CA LEU A 25 -23.08 2.91 2.31
C LEU A 25 -23.74 4.05 1.52
N HIS A 26 -22.95 4.93 0.91
CA HIS A 26 -23.48 5.97 0.02
C HIS A 26 -24.26 5.36 -1.14
N LYS A 27 -23.66 4.39 -1.84
CA LYS A 27 -24.30 3.70 -2.96
C LYS A 27 -25.56 2.96 -2.56
N ILE A 28 -25.55 2.30 -1.40
CA ILE A 28 -26.69 1.52 -0.92
C ILE A 28 -27.83 2.44 -0.44
N LEU A 29 -27.53 3.46 0.37
CA LEU A 29 -28.54 4.22 1.10
C LEU A 29 -29.01 5.47 0.32
N ILE A 30 -28.12 6.10 -0.44
CA ILE A 30 -28.42 7.33 -1.19
C ILE A 30 -28.81 6.99 -2.63
N GLU A 31 -27.94 6.27 -3.34
CA GLU A 31 -28.16 5.92 -4.75
C GLU A 31 -29.13 4.72 -4.90
N ARG A 32 -29.39 3.98 -3.81
CA ARG A 32 -30.22 2.76 -3.80
C ARG A 32 -29.76 1.70 -4.80
N ALA A 33 -28.44 1.63 -5.02
CA ALA A 33 -27.79 0.75 -5.98
C ALA A 33 -26.88 -0.27 -5.27
N PRO A 34 -27.44 -1.32 -4.62
CA PRO A 34 -26.64 -2.29 -3.86
C PRO A 34 -25.72 -3.13 -4.75
N PHE A 35 -26.08 -3.36 -6.02
CA PHE A 35 -25.22 -4.06 -6.97
C PHE A 35 -23.99 -3.24 -7.37
N GLU A 36 -24.14 -1.92 -7.55
CA GLU A 36 -22.98 -1.05 -7.80
C GLU A 36 -22.04 -0.99 -6.61
N ALA A 37 -22.58 -0.98 -5.39
CA ALA A 37 -21.79 -1.06 -4.16
C ALA A 37 -21.00 -2.37 -4.10
N LEU A 38 -21.62 -3.48 -4.50
CA LEU A 38 -20.97 -4.80 -4.54
C LEU A 38 -19.82 -4.82 -5.56
N GLU A 39 -20.05 -4.33 -6.77
CA GLU A 39 -19.00 -4.27 -7.81
C GLU A 39 -17.85 -3.34 -7.41
N TYR A 40 -18.14 -2.21 -6.76
CA TYR A 40 -17.11 -1.34 -6.19
C TYR A 40 -16.28 -2.06 -5.12
N ALA A 41 -16.92 -2.84 -4.25
CA ALA A 41 -16.22 -3.65 -3.25
C ALA A 41 -15.33 -4.73 -3.87
N LYS A 42 -15.84 -5.45 -4.89
CA LYS A 42 -15.06 -6.44 -5.64
C LYS A 42 -13.85 -5.82 -6.34
N GLY A 43 -14.02 -4.65 -6.96
CA GLY A 43 -12.93 -3.90 -7.59
C GLY A 43 -11.84 -3.53 -6.59
N THR A 44 -12.23 -3.02 -5.42
CA THR A 44 -11.28 -2.66 -4.35
C THR A 44 -10.53 -3.88 -3.80
N ILE A 45 -11.22 -5.02 -3.64
CA ILE A 45 -10.59 -6.29 -3.24
C ILE A 45 -9.59 -6.76 -4.30
N SER A 46 -9.95 -6.68 -5.58
CA SER A 46 -9.05 -7.01 -6.68
C SER A 46 -7.80 -6.12 -6.66
N ASP A 47 -7.96 -4.81 -6.48
CA ASP A 47 -6.86 -3.86 -6.37
C ASP A 47 -5.94 -4.15 -5.18
N LEU A 48 -6.50 -4.55 -4.03
CA LEU A 48 -5.72 -4.96 -2.87
C LEU A 48 -4.87 -6.19 -3.20
N LEU A 49 -5.47 -7.24 -3.76
CA LEU A 49 -4.79 -8.50 -4.09
C LEU A 49 -3.78 -8.37 -5.24
N CYS A 50 -3.98 -7.38 -6.11
CA CYS A 50 -3.05 -7.04 -7.19
C CYS A 50 -1.97 -6.03 -6.76
N ASN A 51 -1.87 -5.68 -5.46
CA ASN A 51 -0.91 -4.71 -4.94
C ASN A 51 -1.02 -3.32 -5.62
N ARG A 52 -2.24 -2.91 -6.01
CA ARG A 52 -2.56 -1.61 -6.63
C ARG A 52 -3.04 -0.56 -5.62
N ILE A 53 -3.25 -0.94 -4.36
CA ILE A 53 -3.61 -0.01 -3.28
C ILE A 53 -2.39 0.72 -2.74
N ASP A 54 -2.55 2.01 -2.47
CA ASP A 54 -1.53 2.84 -1.85
C ASP A 54 -1.25 2.42 -0.40
N ILE A 55 0.03 2.37 0.00
CA ILE A 55 0.39 1.97 1.36
C ILE A 55 -0.23 2.89 2.43
N SER A 56 -0.43 4.18 2.14
CA SER A 56 -1.09 5.12 3.05
C SER A 56 -2.51 4.68 3.43
N GLN A 57 -3.21 3.98 2.53
CA GLN A 57 -4.54 3.44 2.78
C GLN A 57 -4.51 2.17 3.64
N LEU A 58 -3.33 1.56 3.81
CA LEU A 58 -3.10 0.34 4.59
C LEU A 58 -2.50 0.62 5.96
N VAL A 59 -2.08 1.85 6.26
CA VAL A 59 -1.51 2.20 7.56
C VAL A 59 -2.54 2.03 8.66
N ILE A 60 -2.20 1.23 9.67
CA ILE A 60 -2.94 1.07 10.91
C ILE A 60 -2.20 1.85 12.00
N SER A 61 -2.92 2.58 12.83
CA SER A 61 -2.33 3.39 13.89
C SER A 61 -2.90 3.00 15.25
N LYS A 62 -2.06 2.79 16.26
CA LYS A 62 -2.49 2.55 17.66
C LYS A 62 -1.66 3.35 18.64
N GLU A 63 -2.32 3.83 19.69
CA GLU A 63 -1.67 4.56 20.78
C GLU A 63 -0.75 3.64 21.59
N LEU A 64 0.47 4.10 21.85
CA LEU A 64 1.45 3.40 22.68
C LEU A 64 1.23 3.76 24.14
N THR A 65 0.33 3.04 24.80
CA THR A 65 -0.01 3.30 26.20
C THR A 65 1.00 2.71 27.19
N ARG A 66 1.85 1.76 26.76
CA ARG A 66 2.83 1.05 27.61
C ARG A 66 4.07 0.60 26.83
N THR A 67 5.18 0.40 27.53
CA THR A 67 6.42 -0.17 26.97
C THR A 67 6.45 -1.70 27.10
N SER A 68 7.21 -2.36 26.22
CA SER A 68 7.37 -3.83 26.22
C SER A 68 7.98 -4.41 27.51
N THR A 69 8.63 -3.57 28.32
CA THR A 69 9.26 -3.90 29.60
C THR A 69 8.30 -3.89 30.78
N SER A 70 7.07 -3.40 30.59
CA SER A 70 6.04 -3.51 31.62
C SER A 70 5.63 -4.98 31.76
N LYS A 71 5.84 -5.57 32.94
CA LYS A 71 5.53 -6.98 33.30
C LYS A 71 4.05 -7.37 33.16
N GLU A 72 3.20 -6.50 32.61
CA GLU A 72 1.73 -6.57 32.68
C GLU A 72 1.06 -7.18 31.45
N TYR A 73 1.78 -7.52 30.38
CA TYR A 73 1.18 -8.21 29.24
C TYR A 73 1.82 -9.57 28.95
N VAL A 74 1.03 -10.63 29.21
CA VAL A 74 1.26 -11.98 28.68
C VAL A 74 1.07 -12.01 27.15
N ASN A 75 0.27 -11.08 26.59
CA ASN A 75 -0.06 -11.04 25.16
C ASN A 75 0.72 -9.95 24.41
N LYS A 76 1.54 -10.37 23.43
CA LYS A 76 2.35 -9.47 22.61
C LYS A 76 1.49 -8.69 21.61
N LEU A 77 1.64 -7.36 21.61
CA LEU A 77 0.90 -6.44 20.73
C LEU A 77 1.79 -5.91 19.60
N ALA A 78 1.22 -5.77 18.40
CA ALA A 78 1.94 -5.38 17.19
C ALA A 78 2.66 -4.02 17.27
N HIS A 79 1.96 -2.98 17.74
CA HIS A 79 2.50 -1.62 17.86
C HIS A 79 3.57 -1.51 18.96
N VAL A 80 3.46 -2.31 20.03
CA VAL A 80 4.45 -2.34 21.13
C VAL A 80 5.74 -3.00 20.65
N GLU A 81 5.64 -4.17 20.01
CA GLU A 81 6.80 -4.89 19.45
C GLU A 81 7.48 -4.06 18.35
N LEU A 82 6.70 -3.36 17.51
CA LEU A 82 7.26 -2.46 16.52
C LEU A 82 7.99 -1.28 17.16
N ALA A 83 7.43 -0.64 18.18
CA ALA A 83 8.07 0.50 18.83
C ALA A 83 9.45 0.12 19.40
N GLU A 84 9.58 -1.07 19.99
CA GLU A 84 10.89 -1.57 20.44
C GLU A 84 11.82 -1.91 19.29
N LYS A 85 11.30 -2.50 18.21
CA LYS A 85 12.08 -2.79 17.01
C LYS A 85 12.63 -1.50 16.39
N MET A 86 11.82 -0.44 16.33
CA MET A 86 12.26 0.89 15.90
C MET A 86 13.34 1.42 16.84
N ARG A 87 13.14 1.34 18.16
CA ARG A 87 14.12 1.79 19.16
C ARG A 87 15.47 1.09 19.07
N LYS A 88 15.47 -0.22 18.76
CA LYS A 88 16.70 -0.98 18.52
C LYS A 88 17.40 -0.62 17.22
N ARG A 89 16.64 -0.20 16.20
CA ARG A 89 17.17 0.20 14.89
C ARG A 89 17.75 1.62 14.95
N ASP A 90 17.00 2.55 15.52
CA ASP A 90 17.38 3.93 15.74
C ASP A 90 16.55 4.50 16.91
N ALA A 91 17.23 4.86 17.99
CA ALA A 91 16.58 5.40 19.19
C ALA A 91 15.96 6.79 18.96
N GLY A 92 16.49 7.57 18.00
CA GLY A 92 16.03 8.95 17.75
C GLY A 92 14.68 9.04 17.04
N SER A 93 14.32 8.04 16.25
CA SER A 93 13.04 7.98 15.50
C SER A 93 11.97 7.13 16.19
N ALA A 94 12.27 6.55 17.35
CA ALA A 94 11.38 5.67 18.08
C ALA A 94 10.19 6.42 18.70
N PRO A 95 8.97 5.84 18.68
CA PRO A 95 7.80 6.43 19.34
C PRO A 95 7.96 6.49 20.87
N ASN A 96 7.41 7.53 21.48
CA ASN A 96 7.32 7.70 22.93
C ASN A 96 5.99 7.20 23.49
N LEU A 97 5.94 7.06 24.82
CA LEU A 97 4.71 6.71 25.52
C LEU A 97 3.64 7.80 25.29
N GLY A 98 2.43 7.40 24.89
CA GLY A 98 1.34 8.30 24.50
C GLY A 98 1.30 8.62 23.01
N ASP A 99 2.37 8.35 22.26
CA ASP A 99 2.37 8.55 20.81
C ASP A 99 1.54 7.49 20.09
N ARG A 100 0.97 7.86 18.94
CA ARG A 100 0.41 6.86 18.02
C ARG A 100 1.52 6.25 17.15
N VAL A 101 1.55 4.93 17.12
CA VAL A 101 2.49 4.13 16.33
C VAL A 101 1.75 3.65 15.07
N PRO A 102 2.08 4.21 13.89
CA PRO A 102 1.61 3.69 12.62
C PRO A 102 2.44 2.49 12.19
N TYR A 103 1.77 1.50 11.62
CA TYR A 103 2.38 0.30 11.11
C TYR A 103 1.57 -0.30 9.97
N VAL A 104 2.23 -1.13 9.18
CA VAL A 104 1.58 -2.01 8.21
C VAL A 104 1.92 -3.46 8.52
N ILE A 105 1.06 -4.38 8.11
CA ILE A 105 1.33 -5.82 8.21
C ILE A 105 2.01 -6.32 6.94
N ILE A 106 3.25 -6.79 7.10
CA ILE A 106 4.08 -7.34 6.01
C ILE A 106 3.82 -8.84 5.81
N ALA A 107 4.08 -9.31 4.60
CA ALA A 107 4.03 -10.73 4.27
C ALA A 107 5.15 -11.48 5.01
N SER A 108 4.81 -12.67 5.53
CA SER A 108 5.73 -13.57 6.22
C SER A 108 5.27 -15.02 6.03
N ALA A 109 6.05 -15.99 6.50
CA ALA A 109 5.67 -17.39 6.50
C ALA A 109 4.28 -17.60 7.14
N LYS A 110 3.51 -18.53 6.57
CA LYS A 110 2.17 -18.88 7.05
C LYS A 110 2.21 -19.26 8.53
N GLY A 111 1.27 -18.75 9.32
CA GLY A 111 1.22 -18.97 10.77
C GLY A 111 2.12 -18.04 11.60
N THR A 112 2.90 -17.13 10.97
CA THR A 112 3.63 -16.10 11.72
C THR A 112 2.62 -15.18 12.43
N PRO A 113 2.75 -14.97 13.77
CA PRO A 113 1.86 -14.09 14.51
C PRO A 113 1.89 -12.64 13.99
N ALA A 114 0.73 -11.98 13.97
CA ALA A 114 0.60 -10.61 13.46
C ALA A 114 1.54 -9.61 14.14
N TYR A 115 1.84 -9.78 15.43
CA TYR A 115 2.75 -8.88 16.15
C TYR A 115 4.20 -8.91 15.65
N LYS A 116 4.64 -10.02 15.01
CA LYS A 116 5.96 -10.11 14.37
C LYS A 116 5.99 -9.53 12.96
N LYS A 117 4.82 -9.28 12.38
CA LYS A 117 4.63 -8.84 11.00
C LYS A 117 4.35 -7.34 10.91
N ALA A 118 4.33 -6.62 12.03
CA ALA A 118 4.24 -5.17 12.00
C ALA A 118 5.58 -4.56 11.61
N GLU A 119 5.54 -3.60 10.70
CA GLU A 119 6.70 -2.83 10.27
C GLU A 119 6.31 -1.38 10.02
N ASP A 120 7.30 -0.49 10.16
CA ASP A 120 7.15 0.94 9.88
C ASP A 120 6.90 1.16 8.37
N PRO A 121 5.87 1.94 7.97
CA PRO A 121 5.55 2.15 6.55
C PRO A 121 6.69 2.77 5.75
N ILE A 122 7.54 3.62 6.36
CA ILE A 122 8.71 4.20 5.67
C ILE A 122 9.73 3.12 5.39
N TYR A 123 10.07 2.31 6.39
CA TYR A 123 10.96 1.17 6.20
C TYR A 123 10.47 0.22 5.10
N VAL A 124 9.16 -0.03 5.04
CA VAL A 124 8.55 -0.86 3.99
C VAL A 124 8.73 -0.24 2.60
N LEU A 125 8.53 1.07 2.45
CA LEU A 125 8.75 1.80 1.20
C LEU A 125 10.22 1.83 0.79
N GLU A 126 11.14 1.98 1.74
CA GLU A 126 12.57 2.06 1.45
C GLU A 126 13.16 0.71 1.04
N ASN A 127 12.70 -0.37 1.67
CA ASN A 127 13.21 -1.72 1.47
C ASN A 127 12.34 -2.58 0.54
N ASN A 128 11.27 -2.01 -0.02
CA ASN A 128 10.30 -2.71 -0.87
C ASN A 128 9.80 -4.02 -0.24
N VAL A 129 9.42 -3.96 1.05
CA VAL A 129 8.94 -5.13 1.78
C VAL A 129 7.52 -5.47 1.33
N PRO A 130 7.21 -6.72 0.98
CA PRO A 130 5.87 -7.09 0.53
C PRO A 130 4.84 -6.97 1.64
N ILE A 131 3.65 -6.48 1.29
CA ILE A 131 2.50 -6.35 2.18
C ILE A 131 1.72 -7.67 2.24
N ASP A 132 1.18 -8.01 3.41
CA ASP A 132 0.28 -9.15 3.53
C ASP A 132 -1.14 -8.78 3.11
N THR A 133 -1.44 -8.91 1.82
CA THR A 133 -2.78 -8.64 1.27
C THR A 133 -3.86 -9.57 1.85
N GLU A 134 -3.50 -10.79 2.27
CA GLU A 134 -4.44 -11.77 2.83
C GLU A 134 -4.92 -11.32 4.20
N TYR A 135 -4.00 -10.83 5.05
CA TYR A 135 -4.34 -10.22 6.32
C TYR A 135 -5.33 -9.06 6.16
N TYR A 136 -5.11 -8.14 5.21
CA TYR A 136 -6.03 -7.02 5.01
C TYR A 136 -7.40 -7.49 4.48
N LEU A 137 -7.43 -8.48 3.59
CA LEU A 137 -8.70 -9.05 3.12
C LEU A 137 -9.49 -9.69 4.26
N GLU A 138 -8.89 -10.61 5.01
CA GLU A 138 -9.57 -11.42 6.02
C GLU A 138 -9.84 -10.66 7.34
N ASN A 139 -8.86 -9.90 7.82
CA ASN A 139 -8.95 -9.25 9.13
C ASN A 139 -9.52 -7.84 9.09
N GLN A 140 -9.33 -7.09 7.99
CA GLN A 140 -9.74 -5.69 7.88
C GLN A 140 -11.01 -5.52 7.03
N LEU A 141 -11.09 -6.15 5.85
CA LEU A 141 -12.18 -5.92 4.90
C LEU A 141 -13.37 -6.88 5.06
N ALA A 142 -13.13 -8.17 5.27
CA ALA A 142 -14.19 -9.18 5.21
C ALA A 142 -15.31 -8.94 6.22
N LYS A 143 -14.97 -8.80 7.51
CA LYS A 143 -15.99 -8.66 8.58
C LYS A 143 -16.86 -7.40 8.41
N PRO A 144 -16.30 -6.21 8.14
CA PRO A 144 -17.12 -5.02 7.97
C PRO A 144 -17.98 -5.06 6.69
N LEU A 145 -17.46 -5.61 5.59
CA LEU A 145 -18.23 -5.75 4.35
C LEU A 145 -19.40 -6.70 4.54
N LEU A 146 -19.16 -7.88 5.12
CA LEU A 146 -20.20 -8.85 5.40
C LEU A 146 -21.31 -8.23 6.26
N ARG A 147 -20.98 -7.50 7.33
CA ARG A 147 -21.98 -6.84 8.18
C ARG A 147 -22.92 -5.90 7.41
N ILE A 148 -22.45 -5.23 6.36
CA ILE A 148 -23.27 -4.30 5.57
C ILE A 148 -24.09 -5.03 4.49
N PHE A 149 -23.52 -6.07 3.88
CA PHE A 149 -24.14 -6.75 2.74
C PHE A 149 -25.01 -7.96 3.13
N GLU A 150 -24.74 -8.62 4.26
CA GLU A 150 -25.53 -9.75 4.77
C GLU A 150 -27.03 -9.41 4.91
N PRO A 151 -27.45 -8.27 5.48
CA PRO A 151 -28.87 -7.94 5.62
C PRO A 151 -29.58 -7.67 4.28
N ILE A 152 -28.83 -7.42 3.20
CA ILE A 152 -29.36 -7.05 1.89
C ILE A 152 -29.43 -8.28 0.97
N LEU A 153 -28.39 -9.09 0.97
CA LEU A 153 -28.19 -10.21 0.03
C LEU A 153 -28.45 -11.59 0.67
N GLY A 154 -28.46 -11.67 2.00
CA GLY A 154 -28.39 -12.91 2.77
C GLY A 154 -26.96 -13.38 3.03
N ASP A 155 -26.77 -14.11 4.13
CA ASP A 155 -25.46 -14.51 4.66
C ASP A 155 -24.59 -15.29 3.65
N SER A 156 -25.14 -16.39 3.12
CA SER A 156 -24.43 -17.25 2.17
C SER A 156 -24.03 -16.52 0.88
N LYS A 157 -24.92 -15.66 0.36
CA LYS A 157 -24.71 -14.94 -0.90
C LYS A 157 -23.73 -13.79 -0.74
N ALA A 158 -23.77 -13.05 0.37
CA ALA A 158 -22.79 -12.01 0.67
C ALA A 158 -21.39 -12.60 0.77
N HIS A 159 -21.24 -13.73 1.47
CA HIS A 159 -19.96 -14.40 1.63
C HIS A 159 -19.40 -14.94 0.31
N SER A 160 -20.24 -15.55 -0.54
CA SER A 160 -19.79 -16.01 -1.85
C SER A 160 -19.40 -14.83 -2.75
N GLU A 161 -20.25 -13.84 -2.93
CA GLU A 161 -20.02 -12.75 -3.88
C GLU A 161 -18.82 -11.87 -3.52
N LEU A 162 -18.59 -11.61 -2.23
CA LEU A 162 -17.51 -10.72 -1.79
C LEU A 162 -16.16 -11.43 -1.68
N LEU A 163 -16.13 -12.66 -1.17
CA LEU A 163 -14.88 -13.33 -0.81
C LEU A 163 -14.49 -14.46 -1.76
N LYS A 164 -15.43 -14.95 -2.58
CA LYS A 164 -15.23 -16.06 -3.51
C LYS A 164 -15.63 -15.66 -4.92
N GLY A 165 -14.68 -15.20 -5.73
CA GLY A 165 -14.96 -14.86 -7.12
C GLY A 165 -13.70 -14.69 -7.95
N ASP A 166 -13.87 -14.35 -9.21
CA ASP A 166 -12.74 -14.13 -10.12
C ASP A 166 -11.88 -12.93 -9.68
N HIS A 167 -12.48 -11.95 -9.02
CA HIS A 167 -11.79 -10.79 -8.45
C HIS A 167 -10.80 -11.16 -7.33
N THR A 168 -10.96 -12.32 -6.68
CA THR A 168 -10.03 -12.82 -5.64
C THR A 168 -8.98 -13.81 -6.16
N ARG A 169 -9.13 -14.31 -7.39
CA ARG A 169 -8.21 -15.30 -7.98
C ARG A 169 -6.93 -14.68 -8.49
N SER A 170 -6.98 -13.47 -9.03
CA SER A 170 -5.81 -12.74 -9.51
C SER A 170 -5.03 -12.15 -8.33
N ARG A 171 -3.90 -12.77 -7.98
CA ARG A 171 -3.01 -12.31 -6.91
C ARG A 171 -1.65 -11.96 -7.49
N THR A 172 -1.19 -10.73 -7.27
CA THR A 172 0.17 -10.31 -7.64
C THR A 172 1.05 -10.35 -6.41
N VAL A 173 1.95 -11.32 -6.31
CA VAL A 173 2.89 -11.40 -5.18
C VAL A 173 4.16 -10.63 -5.55
N LYS A 174 4.38 -9.49 -4.88
CA LYS A 174 5.68 -8.81 -4.95
C LYS A 174 6.69 -9.65 -4.17
N THR A 175 7.81 -9.98 -4.78
CA THR A 175 8.96 -10.53 -4.06
C THR A 175 9.79 -9.39 -3.50
N SER A 176 10.23 -9.52 -2.25
CA SER A 176 11.10 -8.52 -1.62
C SER A 176 12.38 -8.37 -2.42
N SER A 177 12.78 -7.13 -2.69
CA SER A 177 14.11 -6.80 -3.22
C SER A 177 15.20 -6.84 -2.15
N ALA A 178 14.86 -7.26 -0.93
CA ALA A 178 15.74 -7.25 0.22
C ALA A 178 16.99 -8.09 -0.09
N GLN A 179 18.15 -7.42 -0.09
CA GLN A 179 19.48 -8.02 -0.09
C GLN A 179 19.65 -8.82 1.22
N GLY A 180 19.15 -10.05 1.24
CA GLY A 180 19.24 -10.93 2.39
C GLY A 180 18.88 -12.37 2.04
N GLY A 181 19.77 -13.30 2.35
CA GLY A 181 19.58 -14.74 2.10
C GLY A 181 19.58 -15.09 0.61
N LEU A 182 18.63 -15.95 0.20
CA LEU A 182 18.53 -16.52 -1.16
C LEU A 182 18.40 -15.44 -2.26
N PHE A 183 17.78 -14.30 -1.95
CA PHE A 183 17.61 -13.19 -2.90
C PHE A 183 18.92 -12.45 -3.24
N GLY A 184 19.98 -12.61 -2.42
CA GLY A 184 21.31 -12.08 -2.72
C GLY A 184 21.98 -12.75 -3.94
N PHE A 185 21.53 -13.94 -4.32
CA PHE A 185 22.06 -14.71 -5.46
C PHE A 185 21.16 -14.64 -6.71
N THR A 186 20.06 -13.89 -6.65
CA THR A 186 19.11 -13.80 -7.77
C THR A 186 19.54 -12.70 -8.74
N THR A 187 19.73 -13.06 -10.00
CA THR A 187 20.01 -12.08 -11.07
C THR A 187 18.71 -11.55 -11.66
N LYS A 188 18.56 -10.22 -11.70
CA LYS A 188 17.39 -9.59 -12.33
C LYS A 188 17.55 -9.65 -13.85
N ARG A 189 16.70 -10.43 -14.51
CA ARG A 189 16.59 -10.43 -15.98
C ARG A 189 15.66 -9.32 -16.45
N SER A 190 16.00 -8.69 -17.58
CA SER A 190 15.11 -7.70 -18.20
C SER A 190 13.92 -8.38 -18.88
N THR A 191 12.78 -7.69 -18.86
CA THR A 191 11.53 -8.15 -19.50
C THR A 191 11.02 -7.11 -20.48
N CYS A 192 10.37 -7.58 -21.53
CA CYS A 192 9.70 -6.74 -22.52
C CYS A 192 8.66 -5.86 -21.83
N ILE A 193 8.69 -4.54 -22.06
CA ILE A 193 7.72 -3.61 -21.47
C ILE A 193 6.29 -3.94 -21.89
N GLY A 194 6.10 -4.30 -23.17
CA GLY A 194 4.79 -4.60 -23.77
C GLY A 194 4.18 -5.92 -23.30
N CYS A 195 4.86 -7.05 -23.53
CA CYS A 195 4.29 -8.39 -23.29
C CYS A 195 4.85 -9.12 -22.07
N LYS A 196 5.79 -8.52 -21.33
CA LYS A 196 6.46 -9.11 -20.14
C LYS A 196 7.27 -10.40 -20.40
N SER A 197 7.50 -10.78 -21.66
CA SER A 197 8.43 -11.87 -21.99
C SER A 197 9.84 -11.54 -21.50
N VAL A 198 10.56 -12.55 -21.02
CA VAL A 198 11.99 -12.41 -20.67
C VAL A 198 12.78 -12.09 -21.93
N LEU A 199 13.71 -11.16 -21.84
CA LEU A 199 14.62 -10.82 -22.94
C LEU A 199 15.95 -11.54 -22.74
N ASP A 200 16.54 -12.01 -23.84
CA ASP A 200 17.82 -12.73 -23.80
C ASP A 200 18.99 -11.78 -23.50
N ASN A 201 18.90 -10.54 -24.01
CA ASN A 201 19.84 -9.47 -23.70
C ASN A 201 19.24 -8.52 -22.67
N ASN A 202 19.99 -8.29 -21.58
CA ASN A 202 19.53 -7.43 -20.48
C ASN A 202 19.26 -5.97 -20.90
N ASP A 203 19.76 -5.55 -22.07
CA ASP A 203 19.68 -4.17 -22.57
C ASP A 203 18.49 -3.89 -23.50
N GLY A 204 17.74 -4.92 -23.92
CA GLY A 204 16.56 -4.73 -24.77
C GLY A 204 15.39 -4.06 -24.03
N VAL A 205 14.61 -3.21 -24.71
CA VAL A 205 13.38 -2.59 -24.19
C VAL A 205 12.16 -3.46 -24.42
N VAL A 206 12.03 -3.96 -25.65
CA VAL A 206 10.91 -4.74 -26.15
C VAL A 206 11.42 -5.98 -26.88
N CYS A 207 10.59 -7.01 -26.97
CA CYS A 207 10.88 -8.19 -27.77
C CYS A 207 10.62 -7.90 -29.27
N PRO A 208 11.12 -8.73 -30.20
CA PRO A 208 10.93 -8.54 -31.63
C PRO A 208 9.45 -8.39 -32.05
N HIS A 209 8.54 -9.08 -31.35
CA HIS A 209 7.10 -9.00 -31.60
C HIS A 209 6.50 -7.64 -31.21
N CYS A 210 7.02 -7.00 -30.16
CA CYS A 210 6.54 -5.71 -29.67
C CYS A 210 7.27 -4.51 -30.29
N GLN A 211 8.29 -4.74 -31.12
CA GLN A 211 9.06 -3.70 -31.81
C GLN A 211 8.18 -2.71 -32.61
N PRO A 212 7.13 -3.15 -33.34
CA PRO A 212 6.26 -2.21 -34.07
C PRO A 212 5.46 -1.27 -33.16
N LEU A 213 5.25 -1.65 -31.88
CA LEU A 213 4.49 -0.86 -30.90
C LEU A 213 5.39 0.06 -30.05
N LEU A 214 6.69 0.15 -30.35
CA LEU A 214 7.67 0.84 -29.52
C LEU A 214 7.30 2.31 -29.26
N SER A 215 6.86 3.04 -30.28
CA SER A 215 6.47 4.45 -30.15
C SER A 215 5.29 4.64 -29.20
N GLY A 216 4.26 3.80 -29.32
CA GLY A 216 3.08 3.84 -28.44
C GLY A 216 3.43 3.47 -26.99
N LEU A 217 4.34 2.50 -26.80
CA LEU A 217 4.84 2.15 -25.47
C LEU A 217 5.65 3.31 -24.86
N TYR A 218 6.54 3.94 -25.62
CA TYR A 218 7.30 5.09 -25.15
C TYR A 218 6.40 6.26 -24.74
N GLN A 219 5.43 6.63 -25.59
CA GLN A 219 4.47 7.70 -25.28
C GLN A 219 3.67 7.41 -24.01
N LYS A 220 3.26 6.15 -23.80
CA LYS A 220 2.55 5.74 -22.58
C LYS A 220 3.41 5.92 -21.33
N GLU A 221 4.66 5.43 -21.36
CA GLU A 221 5.57 5.53 -20.22
C GLU A 221 6.00 6.99 -19.94
N MET A 222 6.11 7.83 -20.99
CA MET A 222 6.36 9.28 -20.89
C MET A 222 5.21 10.02 -20.19
N VAL A 223 3.96 9.75 -20.59
CA VAL A 223 2.78 10.35 -19.94
C VAL A 223 2.74 9.98 -18.46
N GLN A 224 3.06 8.72 -18.13
CA GLN A 224 3.11 8.26 -16.74
C GLN A 224 4.22 8.96 -15.94
N LEU A 225 5.41 9.20 -16.53
CA LEU A 225 6.48 9.97 -15.89
C LEU A 225 6.01 11.40 -15.60
N SER A 226 5.45 12.09 -16.59
CA SER A 226 4.96 13.47 -16.44
C SER A 226 3.93 13.61 -15.31
N GLN A 227 2.99 12.66 -15.20
CA GLN A 227 2.02 12.63 -14.08
C GLN A 227 2.70 12.45 -12.71
N LEU A 228 3.75 11.63 -12.65
CA LEU A 228 4.52 11.44 -11.41
C LEU A 228 5.34 12.68 -11.04
N GLU A 229 5.93 13.36 -12.01
CA GLU A 229 6.68 14.61 -11.81
C GLU A 229 5.80 15.74 -11.29
N GLU A 230 4.62 15.92 -11.88
CA GLU A 230 3.64 16.90 -11.43
C GLU A 230 3.23 16.61 -9.99
N LYS A 231 2.88 15.35 -9.70
CA LYS A 231 2.48 14.91 -8.35
C LYS A 231 3.61 15.08 -7.34
N PHE A 232 4.85 14.76 -7.73
CA PHE A 232 6.04 14.96 -6.89
C PHE A 232 6.17 16.44 -6.51
N SER A 233 6.13 17.32 -7.51
CA SER A 233 6.27 18.76 -7.33
C SER A 233 5.19 19.32 -6.42
N GLN A 234 3.92 18.97 -6.65
CA GLN A 234 2.79 19.42 -5.84
C GLN A 234 2.94 19.01 -4.36
N LEU A 235 3.29 17.74 -4.08
CA LEU A 235 3.40 17.23 -2.72
C LEU A 235 4.57 17.88 -1.96
N TRP A 236 5.74 18.02 -2.59
CA TRP A 236 6.92 18.59 -1.94
C TRP A 236 6.80 20.10 -1.71
N THR A 237 6.25 20.85 -2.68
CA THR A 237 5.97 22.28 -2.48
C THR A 237 4.92 22.51 -1.40
N GLN A 238 3.91 21.63 -1.28
CA GLN A 238 2.93 21.72 -0.20
C GLN A 238 3.58 21.50 1.18
N CYS A 239 4.56 20.62 1.29
CA CYS A 239 5.33 20.47 2.53
C CYS A 239 6.13 21.72 2.90
N GLN A 240 6.78 22.38 1.94
CA GLN A 240 7.51 23.63 2.18
C GLN A 240 6.57 24.74 2.65
N ARG A 241 5.39 24.88 2.03
CA ARG A 241 4.34 25.81 2.47
C ARG A 241 3.85 25.52 3.89
N CYS A 242 3.67 24.25 4.23
CA CYS A 242 3.27 23.82 5.56
C CYS A 242 4.32 24.15 6.63
N GLN A 243 5.61 23.98 6.30
CA GLN A 243 6.72 24.35 7.19
C GLN A 243 6.90 25.86 7.32
N GLY A 244 6.57 26.62 6.26
CA GLY A 244 6.75 28.08 6.21
C GLY A 244 8.14 28.53 5.78
N SER A 245 9.05 27.60 5.46
CA SER A 245 10.39 27.88 4.95
C SER A 245 10.56 27.31 3.54
N LEU A 246 11.16 28.11 2.64
CA LEU A 246 11.54 27.70 1.29
C LEU A 246 13.05 27.39 1.17
N HIS A 247 13.83 27.74 2.19
CA HIS A 247 15.29 27.71 2.15
C HIS A 247 15.88 26.63 3.08
N GLU A 248 15.07 26.05 3.94
CA GLU A 248 15.48 24.98 4.85
C GLU A 248 14.92 23.63 4.41
N ASP A 249 15.55 22.57 4.88
CA ASP A 249 15.07 21.21 4.64
C ASP A 249 13.73 20.95 5.35
N VAL A 250 12.87 20.19 4.69
CA VAL A 250 11.56 19.79 5.24
C VAL A 250 11.73 18.65 6.23
N ILE A 251 11.91 19.00 7.51
CA ILE A 251 11.98 18.04 8.62
C ILE A 251 10.59 17.91 9.26
N CYS A 252 9.74 17.08 8.64
CA CYS A 252 8.40 16.78 9.13
C CYS A 252 8.29 15.30 9.47
N THR A 253 7.79 14.98 10.67
CA THR A 253 7.53 13.62 11.17
C THR A 253 6.04 13.37 11.45
N SER A 254 5.16 14.28 11.03
CA SER A 254 3.70 14.18 11.25
C SER A 254 3.14 12.96 10.52
N ARG A 255 2.82 11.92 11.31
CA ARG A 255 2.34 10.64 10.77
C ARG A 255 0.84 10.63 10.47
N ASP A 256 0.11 11.63 10.96
CA ASP A 256 -1.30 11.86 10.66
C ASP A 256 -1.51 12.68 9.37
N CYS A 257 -0.43 13.24 8.81
CA CYS A 257 -0.50 13.99 7.57
C CYS A 257 -0.63 13.03 6.37
N PRO A 258 -1.64 13.18 5.49
CA PRO A 258 -1.81 12.30 4.34
C PRO A 258 -0.65 12.40 3.33
N ILE A 259 0.01 13.56 3.27
CA ILE A 259 1.15 13.82 2.37
C ILE A 259 2.41 13.06 2.82
N PHE A 260 2.55 12.76 4.11
CA PHE A 260 3.81 12.29 4.69
C PHE A 260 4.33 11.00 4.04
N TYR A 261 3.48 9.98 3.88
CA TYR A 261 3.85 8.74 3.19
C TYR A 261 3.78 8.88 1.66
N MET A 262 2.83 9.67 1.16
CA MET A 262 2.63 9.87 -0.28
C MET A 262 3.87 10.49 -0.95
N ARG A 263 4.51 11.49 -0.34
CA ARG A 263 5.71 12.13 -0.91
C ARG A 263 6.89 11.16 -1.05
N VAL A 264 7.03 10.23 -0.09
CA VAL A 264 8.10 9.21 -0.11
C VAL A 264 7.82 8.17 -1.18
N LYS A 265 6.56 7.73 -1.30
CA LYS A 265 6.14 6.79 -2.34
C LYS A 265 6.31 7.38 -3.74
N VAL A 266 5.80 8.59 -3.99
CA VAL A 266 5.88 9.22 -5.32
C VAL A 266 7.32 9.41 -5.75
N ARG A 267 8.23 9.76 -4.84
CA ARG A 267 9.68 9.78 -5.12
C ARG A 267 10.18 8.41 -5.61
N LYS A 268 9.82 7.32 -4.94
CA LYS A 268 10.22 5.96 -5.33
C LYS A 268 9.60 5.52 -6.66
N ASP A 269 8.33 5.86 -6.88
CA ASP A 269 7.63 5.56 -8.13
C ASP A 269 8.26 6.33 -9.31
N LEU A 270 8.65 7.59 -9.08
CA LEU A 270 9.36 8.42 -10.05
C LEU A 270 10.74 7.83 -10.39
N ASP A 271 11.54 7.46 -9.38
CA ASP A 271 12.85 6.81 -9.57
C ASP A 271 12.72 5.49 -10.36
N ALA A 272 11.63 4.74 -10.14
CA ALA A 272 11.36 3.49 -10.85
C ALA A 272 10.95 3.74 -12.30
N GLN A 273 10.11 4.75 -12.55
CA GLN A 273 9.64 5.13 -13.87
C GLN A 273 10.78 5.70 -14.73
N ASP A 274 11.63 6.54 -14.14
CA ASP A 274 12.82 7.08 -14.81
C ASP A 274 13.74 5.95 -15.31
N LYS A 275 14.01 4.95 -14.47
CA LYS A 275 14.78 3.75 -14.86
C LYS A 275 14.13 2.95 -16.00
N ILE A 276 12.81 2.96 -16.13
CA ILE A 276 12.12 2.31 -17.26
C ILE A 276 12.41 3.09 -18.54
N LEU A 277 12.37 4.42 -18.49
CA LEU A 277 12.59 5.28 -19.63
C LEU A 277 14.05 5.31 -20.09
N GLN A 278 15.01 5.24 -19.16
CA GLN A 278 16.42 5.10 -19.48
C GLN A 278 16.72 3.88 -20.37
N ARG A 279 15.87 2.83 -20.34
CA ARG A 279 16.03 1.66 -21.22
C ARG A 279 15.85 2.01 -22.70
N PHE A 280 15.04 3.03 -23.02
CA PHE A 280 14.81 3.46 -24.42
C PHE A 280 16.02 4.16 -25.03
N GLY A 281 17.06 4.43 -24.23
CA GLY A 281 18.24 5.19 -24.64
C GLY A 281 18.04 6.70 -24.47
N PRO A 282 19.13 7.48 -24.54
CA PRO A 282 19.05 8.93 -24.50
C PRO A 282 18.31 9.45 -25.74
N PRO A 283 17.51 10.53 -25.63
CA PRO A 283 17.01 11.22 -26.80
C PRO A 283 18.21 11.78 -27.56
N ILE A 284 18.40 11.33 -28.80
CA ILE A 284 19.42 11.85 -29.70
C ILE A 284 18.76 12.95 -30.52
N TRP A 285 19.22 14.18 -30.34
CA TRP A 285 18.85 15.34 -31.14
C TRP A 285 19.69 15.46 -32.42
#